data_AF-A0A954ML82-F1
#
_entry.id   AF-A0A954ML82-F1
#
_cell.length_a   1.000
_cell.length_b   1.000
_cell.length_c   1.000
_cell.angle_alpha   90.00
_cell.angle_beta   90.00
_cell.angle_gamma   90.00
#
_symmetry.space_group_name_H-M   'P 1'
#
loop_
_entity.id
_entity.type
_entity.pdbx_description
1 polymer ?
#
loop_
_entity_poly.entity_id
_entity_poly.type
_entity_poly.pdbx_seq_one_letter_code
_entity_poly.pdbx_strand_id
1 'polypeptide(L)'
;MKQLSESNQWADHLSCWVSAAVGLLLVVCVSSLRAELPPVPETLAGMLPQEDEVLARVDGRPVTGKEVRVRMLTAPQQEQEHPRELRAYIQEAVDRKIIEQFLKRRKLNPASELVEDRMRVFQQRAGDAAALERMGLDEELLRRQVTLSLAWLQHAQSTLTDSQFREYFKQHRAELDGTRLHLEQVFRPIAVGATAAERSAAERELTLLRSALIAGDTVFEEAAGQEGDLGWQTGMGNAPREVLQAAFRLQGNEISKVISSAHGLHLVRVVERIPGQLSLEDVRTEVLSVLSGQLWDEELERQRKSARIEILAP
;
A
#
# COMPACT_ATOMS: atom_id res chain seq x y z
N MET A 1 16.11 32.63 -26.17
CA MET A 1 16.73 31.28 -26.10
C MET A 1 17.26 31.04 -24.69
N LYS A 2 16.42 30.45 -23.83
CA LYS A 2 16.71 29.70 -22.59
C LYS A 2 15.48 29.77 -21.68
N GLN A 3 14.62 28.76 -21.75
CA GLN A 3 13.73 28.26 -20.69
C GLN A 3 12.67 27.35 -21.35
N LEU A 4 13.04 26.10 -21.62
CA LEU A 4 12.12 24.97 -21.85
C LEU A 4 12.93 23.69 -21.65
N SER A 5 13.27 23.33 -20.40
CA SER A 5 13.81 22.00 -20.09
C SER A 5 13.60 21.59 -18.62
N GLU A 6 12.41 21.81 -18.08
CA GLU A 6 12.02 21.28 -16.77
C GLU A 6 10.70 20.51 -16.84
N SER A 7 10.40 19.88 -17.99
CA SER A 7 9.11 19.23 -18.21
C SER A 7 9.09 17.70 -18.16
N ASN A 8 10.13 17.04 -17.64
CA ASN A 8 10.21 15.57 -17.72
C ASN A 8 10.71 14.85 -16.44
N GLN A 9 10.74 15.50 -15.28
CA GLN A 9 11.11 14.83 -14.01
C GLN A 9 9.93 14.17 -13.27
N TRP A 10 8.71 14.26 -13.79
CA TRP A 10 7.50 13.77 -13.10
C TRP A 10 7.12 12.33 -13.46
N ALA A 11 7.73 11.73 -14.48
CA ALA A 11 7.40 10.37 -14.93
C ALA A 11 8.05 9.26 -14.07
N ASP A 12 9.11 9.56 -13.31
CA ASP A 12 9.90 8.55 -12.60
C ASP A 12 9.42 8.27 -11.17
N HIS A 13 8.45 9.02 -10.64
CA HIS A 13 7.97 8.90 -9.25
C HIS A 13 6.56 8.33 -9.08
N LEU A 14 5.85 7.99 -10.16
CA LEU A 14 4.47 7.47 -10.13
C LEU A 14 4.35 5.98 -9.73
N SER A 15 5.44 5.33 -9.30
CA SER A 15 5.48 3.88 -9.09
C SER A 15 5.36 3.40 -7.63
N CYS A 16 5.27 4.28 -6.63
CA CYS A 16 5.57 3.88 -5.24
C CYS A 16 4.39 3.63 -4.29
N TRP A 17 3.12 3.81 -4.66
CA TRP A 17 2.03 3.73 -3.66
C TRP A 17 0.85 2.79 -3.99
N VAL A 18 0.90 2.06 -5.10
CA VAL A 18 -0.21 1.17 -5.49
C VAL A 18 -0.10 -0.26 -4.89
N SER A 19 1.02 -0.61 -4.27
CA SER A 19 1.32 -2.01 -3.91
C SER A 19 0.67 -2.53 -2.62
N ALA A 20 -0.12 -1.74 -1.89
CA ALA A 20 -0.67 -2.16 -0.59
C ALA A 20 -2.04 -2.88 -0.67
N ALA A 21 -2.84 -2.63 -1.71
CA ALA A 21 -4.21 -3.15 -1.77
C ALA A 21 -4.30 -4.61 -2.26
N VAL A 22 -3.27 -5.09 -2.96
CA VAL A 22 -3.08 -6.51 -3.26
C VAL A 22 -1.59 -6.72 -3.17
N GLY A 23 -1.12 -7.49 -2.18
CA GLY A 23 0.29 -7.86 -2.02
C GLY A 23 0.87 -8.71 -3.18
N LEU A 24 0.46 -8.48 -4.42
CA LEU A 24 0.85 -9.23 -5.61
C LEU A 24 1.78 -8.44 -6.53
N LEU A 25 2.10 -7.19 -6.25
CA LEU A 25 3.14 -6.48 -6.99
C LEU A 25 4.34 -6.22 -6.09
N LEU A 26 5.26 -7.20 -6.06
CA LEU A 26 6.66 -6.97 -5.74
C LEU A 26 7.23 -5.98 -6.76
N VAL A 27 7.00 -4.69 -6.55
CA VAL A 27 7.81 -3.64 -7.13
C VAL A 27 8.86 -3.32 -6.08
N VAL A 28 9.96 -4.09 -6.10
CA VAL A 28 11.16 -3.69 -5.37
C VAL A 28 11.73 -2.49 -6.15
N CYS A 29 11.50 -1.28 -5.65
CA CYS A 29 12.19 -0.09 -6.12
C CYS A 29 13.63 -0.16 -5.61
N VAL A 30 14.52 -0.85 -6.33
CA VAL A 30 15.96 -0.58 -6.18
C VAL A 30 16.24 0.62 -7.06
N SER A 31 16.21 1.81 -6.44
CA SER A 31 16.83 3.00 -7.04
C SER A 31 18.23 2.62 -7.50
N SER A 32 18.59 3.01 -8.73
CA SER A 32 19.80 2.63 -9.47
C SER A 32 21.10 3.20 -8.88
N LEU A 33 21.34 2.96 -7.60
CA LEU A 33 22.65 2.86 -7.02
C LEU A 33 22.96 1.38 -6.85
N ARG A 34 24.18 1.01 -7.22
CA ARG A 34 24.83 -0.27 -6.99
C ARG A 34 25.06 -0.45 -5.49
N ALA A 35 24.01 -0.38 -4.70
CA ALA A 35 24.02 -0.52 -3.26
C ALA A 35 23.89 -2.02 -2.96
N GLU A 36 24.86 -2.55 -2.23
CA GLU A 36 24.67 -3.81 -1.52
C GLU A 36 23.34 -3.72 -0.77
N LEU A 37 22.49 -4.74 -0.90
CA LEU A 37 21.25 -4.80 -0.12
C LEU A 37 21.59 -4.52 1.34
N PRO A 38 20.89 -3.58 2.00
CA PRO A 38 21.14 -3.32 3.41
C PRO A 38 21.00 -4.62 4.20
N PRO A 39 21.81 -4.82 5.25
CA PRO A 39 21.70 -6.01 6.09
C PRO A 39 20.27 -6.10 6.64
N VAL A 40 19.76 -7.33 6.77
CA VAL A 40 18.46 -7.58 7.40
C VAL A 40 18.48 -6.94 8.79
N PRO A 41 17.50 -6.09 9.15
CA PRO A 41 17.46 -5.49 10.47
C PRO A 41 17.50 -6.56 11.56
N GLU A 42 18.27 -6.34 12.63
CA GLU A 42 18.39 -7.30 13.75
C GLU A 42 17.02 -7.63 14.35
N THR A 43 16.11 -6.64 14.40
CA THR A 43 14.72 -6.80 14.84
C THR A 43 13.96 -7.85 14.04
N LEU A 44 14.21 -7.95 12.74
CA LEU A 44 13.58 -8.92 11.85
C LEU A 44 14.31 -10.27 11.87
N ALA A 45 15.65 -10.25 11.95
CA ALA A 45 16.50 -11.43 11.88
C ALA A 45 16.13 -12.50 12.93
N GLY A 46 15.81 -12.07 14.16
CA GLY A 46 15.39 -12.98 15.24
C GLY A 46 14.00 -13.60 15.08
N MET A 47 13.19 -13.11 14.13
CA MET A 47 11.80 -13.56 13.90
C MET A 47 11.65 -14.41 12.63
N LEU A 48 12.69 -14.53 11.79
CA LEU A 48 12.59 -15.25 10.52
C LEU A 48 12.44 -16.76 10.77
N PRO A 49 11.36 -17.40 10.28
CA PRO A 49 11.17 -18.84 10.43
C PRO A 49 12.15 -19.65 9.55
N GLN A 50 12.37 -20.93 9.84
CA GLN A 50 13.19 -21.78 8.97
C GLN A 50 12.51 -22.00 7.61
N GLU A 51 13.26 -22.06 6.51
CA GLU A 51 12.67 -22.09 5.16
C GLU A 51 11.71 -23.26 4.95
N ASP A 52 12.13 -24.47 5.33
CA ASP A 52 11.38 -25.71 5.14
C ASP A 52 10.36 -25.99 6.26
N GLU A 53 10.30 -25.15 7.29
CA GLU A 53 9.34 -25.30 8.38
C GLU A 53 7.91 -25.08 7.86
N VAL A 54 7.01 -26.00 8.19
CA VAL A 54 5.59 -25.87 7.83
C VAL A 54 4.88 -25.10 8.94
N LEU A 55 4.55 -23.84 8.67
CA LEU A 55 3.94 -22.92 9.63
C LEU A 55 2.41 -22.99 9.61
N ALA A 56 1.82 -23.38 8.47
CA ALA A 56 0.39 -23.61 8.34
C ALA A 56 0.07 -24.58 7.21
N ARG A 57 -1.18 -25.03 7.12
CA ARG A 57 -1.73 -25.81 6.02
C ARG A 57 -3.07 -25.24 5.56
N VAL A 58 -3.28 -25.26 4.25
CA VAL A 58 -4.55 -24.92 3.61
C VAL A 58 -4.98 -26.10 2.76
N ASP A 59 -6.06 -26.76 3.12
CA ASP A 59 -6.54 -28.01 2.48
C ASP A 59 -5.43 -29.08 2.42
N GLY A 60 -4.68 -29.21 3.53
CA GLY A 60 -3.54 -30.12 3.66
C GLY A 60 -2.25 -29.66 2.98
N ARG A 61 -2.30 -28.65 2.09
CA ARG A 61 -1.12 -28.12 1.40
C ARG A 61 -0.31 -27.21 2.32
N PRO A 62 1.02 -27.37 2.38
CA PRO A 62 1.85 -26.59 3.30
C PRO A 62 1.95 -25.11 2.88
N VAL A 63 2.03 -24.28 3.91
CA VAL A 63 2.55 -22.91 3.90
C VAL A 63 3.84 -22.95 4.71
N THR A 64 4.95 -22.61 4.04
CA THR A 64 6.32 -22.81 4.52
C THR A 64 6.93 -21.51 5.05
N GLY A 65 7.94 -21.61 5.91
CA GLY A 65 8.68 -20.45 6.40
C GLY A 65 9.34 -19.65 5.29
N LYS A 66 9.69 -20.28 4.16
CA LYS A 66 10.17 -19.59 2.96
C LYS A 66 9.20 -18.52 2.44
N GLU A 67 7.90 -18.85 2.38
CA GLU A 67 6.86 -17.92 1.91
C GLU A 67 6.68 -16.73 2.88
N VAL A 68 6.79 -17.01 4.18
CA VAL A 68 6.67 -16.00 5.26
C VAL A 68 7.89 -15.10 5.29
N ARG A 69 9.10 -15.66 5.21
CA ARG A 69 10.37 -14.93 5.18
C ARG A 69 10.41 -13.93 4.04
N VAL A 70 10.02 -14.34 2.83
CA VAL A 70 10.01 -13.42 1.68
C VAL A 70 9.11 -12.22 1.96
N ARG A 71 7.89 -12.44 2.48
CA ARG A 71 6.99 -11.34 2.81
C ARG A 71 7.56 -10.39 3.86
N MET A 72 8.25 -10.93 4.86
CA MET A 72 8.94 -10.14 5.89
C MET A 72 10.09 -9.30 5.30
N LEU A 73 10.92 -9.92 4.47
CA LEU A 73 12.11 -9.30 3.86
C LEU A 73 11.78 -8.31 2.74
N THR A 74 10.58 -8.39 2.16
CA THR A 74 10.09 -7.45 1.15
C THR A 74 9.03 -6.50 1.71
N ALA A 75 8.85 -6.44 3.03
CA ALA A 75 7.96 -5.48 3.68
C ALA A 75 8.49 -4.04 3.51
N PRO A 76 7.65 -3.00 3.62
CA PRO A 76 8.12 -1.62 3.70
C PRO A 76 9.14 -1.44 4.83
N GLN A 77 10.16 -0.59 4.64
CA GLN A 77 11.27 -0.42 5.59
C GLN A 77 10.79 -0.17 7.03
N GLN A 78 9.80 0.69 7.23
CA GLN A 78 9.21 0.94 8.55
C GLN A 78 8.69 -0.34 9.22
N GLU A 79 8.08 -1.24 8.45
CA GLU A 79 7.59 -2.52 8.94
C GLU A 79 8.74 -3.50 9.20
N GLN A 80 9.87 -3.38 8.48
CA GLN A 80 11.07 -4.18 8.78
C GLN A 80 11.76 -3.70 10.06
N GLU A 81 11.79 -2.38 10.29
CA GLU A 81 12.32 -1.78 11.52
C GLU A 81 11.42 -2.09 12.73
N HIS A 82 10.10 -2.11 12.52
CA HIS A 82 9.10 -2.42 13.54
C HIS A 82 8.18 -3.57 13.06
N PRO A 83 8.66 -4.82 13.10
CA PRO A 83 7.91 -5.97 12.60
C PRO A 83 6.58 -6.17 13.30
N ARG A 84 5.57 -6.57 12.53
CA ARG A 84 4.33 -7.12 13.08
C ARG A 84 4.60 -8.48 13.71
N GLU A 85 3.65 -8.99 14.50
CA GLU A 85 3.75 -10.35 15.04
C GLU A 85 3.92 -11.37 13.90
N LEU A 86 4.76 -12.40 14.11
CA LEU A 86 5.01 -13.45 13.12
C LEU A 86 3.70 -14.06 12.58
N ARG A 87 2.72 -14.22 13.46
CA ARG A 87 1.39 -14.72 13.12
C ARG A 87 0.71 -13.91 12.01
N ALA A 88 0.87 -12.59 11.97
CA ALA A 88 0.29 -11.75 10.91
C ALA A 88 0.86 -12.12 9.54
N TYR A 89 2.18 -12.35 9.44
CA TYR A 89 2.82 -12.78 8.20
C TYR A 89 2.41 -14.19 7.79
N ILE A 90 2.23 -15.10 8.75
CA ILE A 90 1.69 -16.44 8.50
C ILE A 90 0.28 -16.34 7.91
N GLN A 91 -0.57 -15.47 8.43
CA GLN A 91 -1.91 -15.28 7.89
C GLN A 91 -1.91 -14.72 6.47
N GLU A 92 -1.04 -13.77 6.16
CA GLU A 92 -0.89 -13.28 4.78
C GLU A 92 -0.43 -14.38 3.81
N ALA A 93 0.46 -15.28 4.26
CA ALA A 93 0.91 -16.43 3.46
C ALA A 93 -0.21 -17.47 3.27
N VAL A 94 -1.03 -17.70 4.30
CA VAL A 94 -2.25 -18.52 4.23
C VAL A 94 -3.24 -17.94 3.22
N ASP A 95 -3.47 -16.62 3.26
CA ASP A 95 -4.39 -15.93 2.35
C ASP A 95 -3.98 -16.05 0.90
N ARG A 96 -2.69 -15.83 0.64
CA ARG A 96 -2.10 -16.04 -0.68
C ARG A 96 -2.30 -17.47 -1.15
N LYS A 97 -2.09 -18.46 -0.26
CA LYS A 97 -2.28 -19.87 -0.58
C LYS A 97 -3.73 -20.18 -0.95
N ILE A 98 -4.69 -19.61 -0.24
CA ILE A 98 -6.13 -19.78 -0.51
C ILE A 98 -6.46 -19.30 -1.93
N ILE A 99 -6.05 -18.08 -2.28
CA ILE A 99 -6.32 -17.53 -3.62
C ILE A 99 -5.58 -18.30 -4.71
N GLU A 100 -4.34 -18.72 -4.47
CA GLU A 100 -3.61 -19.58 -5.42
C GLU A 100 -4.39 -20.88 -5.71
N GLN A 101 -4.94 -21.52 -4.68
CA GLN A 101 -5.76 -22.72 -4.86
C GLN A 101 -7.04 -22.44 -5.64
N PHE A 102 -7.70 -21.32 -5.37
CA PHE A 102 -8.87 -20.87 -6.12
C PHE A 102 -8.57 -20.67 -7.61
N LEU A 103 -7.51 -19.93 -7.95
CA LEU A 103 -7.12 -19.66 -9.33
C LEU A 103 -6.70 -20.96 -10.06
N LYS A 104 -6.00 -21.87 -9.37
CA LYS A 104 -5.68 -23.21 -9.88
C LYS A 104 -6.95 -24.03 -10.17
N ARG A 105 -7.96 -24.01 -9.30
CA ARG A 105 -9.26 -24.68 -9.54
C ARG A 105 -10.00 -24.09 -10.74
N ARG A 106 -9.91 -22.76 -10.93
CA ARG A 106 -10.44 -22.05 -12.10
C ARG A 106 -9.64 -22.29 -13.38
N LYS A 107 -8.47 -22.97 -13.30
CA LYS A 107 -7.54 -23.20 -14.40
C LYS A 107 -7.07 -21.90 -15.06
N LEU A 108 -6.95 -20.84 -14.27
CA LEU A 108 -6.42 -19.55 -14.74
C LEU A 108 -4.89 -19.60 -14.69
N ASN A 109 -4.30 -19.85 -15.86
CA ASN A 109 -2.87 -19.90 -16.06
C ASN A 109 -2.47 -18.80 -17.05
N PRO A 110 -1.67 -17.81 -16.64
CA PRO A 110 -1.12 -16.79 -17.53
C PRO A 110 -0.26 -17.43 -18.62
N ALA A 111 -0.13 -16.74 -19.76
CA ALA A 111 0.80 -17.13 -20.81
C ALA A 111 2.23 -17.18 -20.26
N SER A 112 2.99 -18.23 -20.60
CA SER A 112 4.37 -18.41 -20.13
C SER A 112 5.26 -17.23 -20.52
N GLU A 113 5.11 -16.71 -21.73
CA GLU A 113 5.85 -15.55 -22.23
C GLU A 113 5.65 -14.31 -21.34
N LEU A 114 4.42 -14.08 -20.87
CA LEU A 114 4.10 -12.96 -19.98
C LEU A 114 4.74 -13.14 -18.59
N VAL A 115 4.82 -14.38 -18.11
CA VAL A 115 5.54 -14.71 -16.86
C VAL A 115 7.03 -14.43 -17.03
N GLU A 116 7.65 -14.89 -18.12
CA GLU A 116 9.08 -14.65 -18.39
C GLU A 116 9.41 -13.17 -18.54
N ASP A 117 8.58 -12.41 -19.26
CA ASP A 117 8.80 -10.98 -19.42
C ASP A 117 8.73 -10.25 -18.08
N ARG A 118 7.79 -10.64 -17.21
CA ARG A 118 7.67 -10.05 -15.87
C ARG A 118 8.83 -10.45 -14.97
N MET A 119 9.30 -11.69 -15.04
CA MET A 119 10.51 -12.17 -14.36
C MET A 119 11.74 -11.38 -14.79
N ARG A 120 11.91 -11.14 -16.10
CA ARG A 120 13.03 -10.36 -16.65
C ARG A 120 13.03 -8.92 -16.13
N VAL A 121 11.88 -8.26 -16.14
CA VAL A 121 11.73 -6.90 -15.60
C VAL A 121 12.07 -6.87 -14.10
N PHE A 122 11.64 -7.87 -13.34
CA PHE A 122 11.96 -7.96 -11.92
C PHE A 122 13.48 -8.13 -11.71
N GLN A 123 14.12 -9.06 -12.41
CA GLN A 123 15.57 -9.29 -12.32
C GLN A 123 16.38 -8.04 -12.68
N GLN A 124 16.00 -7.33 -13.75
CA GLN A 124 16.65 -6.08 -14.14
C GLN A 124 16.56 -4.99 -13.07
N ARG A 125 15.45 -4.94 -12.32
CA ARG A 125 15.25 -3.96 -11.24
C ARG A 125 15.84 -4.39 -9.91
N ALA A 126 15.78 -5.68 -9.58
CA ALA A 126 16.25 -6.21 -8.31
C ALA A 126 17.78 -6.24 -8.20
N GLY A 127 18.50 -6.23 -9.33
CA GLY A 127 19.96 -6.26 -9.35
C GLY A 127 20.51 -7.69 -9.33
N ASP A 128 21.55 -7.91 -8.51
CA ASP A 128 22.32 -9.16 -8.48
C ASP A 128 21.47 -10.37 -8.02
N ALA A 129 21.48 -11.45 -8.78
CA ALA A 129 20.78 -12.70 -8.45
C ALA A 129 21.24 -13.29 -7.09
N ALA A 130 22.51 -13.10 -6.73
CA ALA A 130 23.02 -13.50 -5.41
C ALA A 130 22.39 -12.70 -4.26
N ALA A 131 21.87 -11.51 -4.54
CA ALA A 131 21.14 -10.68 -3.57
C ALA A 131 19.73 -11.24 -3.32
N LEU A 132 19.06 -11.72 -4.36
CA LEU A 132 17.76 -12.39 -4.28
C LEU A 132 17.85 -13.73 -3.53
N GLU A 133 18.87 -14.54 -3.83
CA GLU A 133 19.12 -15.79 -3.10
C GLU A 133 19.37 -15.54 -1.61
N ARG A 134 20.14 -14.51 -1.24
CA ARG A 134 20.34 -14.11 0.17
C ARG A 134 19.04 -13.69 0.87
N MET A 135 18.05 -13.20 0.13
CA MET A 135 16.71 -12.88 0.64
C MET A 135 15.78 -14.10 0.73
N GLY A 136 16.23 -15.32 0.37
CA GLY A 136 15.38 -16.50 0.29
C GLY A 136 14.37 -16.47 -0.86
N LEU A 137 14.55 -15.53 -1.80
CA LEU A 137 13.81 -15.40 -3.05
C LEU A 137 14.55 -16.22 -4.13
N ASP A 138 14.39 -17.53 -4.11
CA ASP A 138 14.83 -18.31 -5.27
C ASP A 138 13.88 -18.12 -6.46
N GLU A 139 14.38 -18.46 -7.64
CA GLU A 139 13.67 -18.24 -8.90
C GLU A 139 12.28 -18.91 -8.91
N GLU A 140 12.17 -20.09 -8.29
CA GLU A 140 10.92 -20.83 -8.22
C GLU A 140 9.83 -20.07 -7.44
N LEU A 141 10.16 -19.59 -6.24
CA LEU A 141 9.20 -18.84 -5.42
C LEU A 141 8.82 -17.52 -6.09
N LEU A 142 9.77 -16.82 -6.67
CA LEU A 142 9.51 -15.58 -7.40
C LEU A 142 8.58 -15.82 -8.60
N ARG A 143 8.87 -16.85 -9.41
CA ARG A 143 8.04 -17.26 -10.55
C ARG A 143 6.62 -17.62 -10.11
N ARG A 144 6.47 -18.33 -8.99
CA ARG A 144 5.16 -18.66 -8.42
C ARG A 144 4.39 -17.40 -8.00
N GLN A 145 5.05 -16.41 -7.42
CA GLN A 145 4.42 -15.14 -7.05
C GLN A 145 4.01 -14.34 -8.29
N VAL A 146 4.89 -14.19 -9.28
CA VAL A 146 4.57 -13.52 -10.56
C VAL A 146 3.39 -14.19 -11.25
N THR A 147 3.38 -15.53 -11.30
CA THR A 147 2.29 -16.30 -11.90
C THR A 147 0.97 -16.02 -11.19
N LEU A 148 0.98 -16.01 -9.85
CA LEU A 148 -0.21 -15.68 -9.06
C LEU A 148 -0.73 -14.27 -9.40
N SER A 149 0.17 -13.29 -9.51
CA SER A 149 -0.17 -11.88 -9.80
C SER A 149 -0.81 -11.69 -11.14
N LEU A 150 -0.26 -12.33 -12.16
CA LEU A 150 -0.82 -12.30 -13.50
C LEU A 150 -2.15 -13.06 -13.57
N ALA A 151 -2.27 -14.21 -12.89
CA ALA A 151 -3.50 -15.00 -12.85
C ALA A 151 -4.62 -14.22 -12.16
N TRP A 152 -4.31 -13.53 -11.06
CA TRP A 152 -5.26 -12.67 -10.37
C TRP A 152 -5.66 -11.47 -11.22
N LEU A 153 -4.72 -10.80 -11.87
CA LEU A 153 -5.03 -9.67 -12.76
C LEU A 153 -5.96 -10.09 -13.90
N GLN A 154 -5.71 -11.25 -14.53
CA GLN A 154 -6.58 -11.84 -15.54
C GLN A 154 -7.98 -12.15 -14.97
N HIS A 155 -8.05 -12.68 -13.76
CA HIS A 155 -9.32 -12.94 -13.07
C HIS A 155 -10.10 -11.63 -12.83
N ALA A 156 -9.44 -10.62 -12.29
CA ALA A 156 -10.05 -9.33 -11.98
C ALA A 156 -10.57 -8.65 -13.25
N GLN A 157 -9.77 -8.60 -14.32
CA GLN A 157 -10.18 -8.00 -15.60
C GLN A 157 -11.38 -8.71 -16.25
N SER A 158 -11.50 -10.03 -16.08
CA SER A 158 -12.64 -10.80 -16.62
C SER A 158 -13.87 -10.78 -15.72
N THR A 159 -13.73 -10.42 -14.44
CA THR A 159 -14.81 -10.43 -13.45
C THR A 159 -15.41 -9.04 -13.25
N LEU A 160 -14.58 -8.00 -13.25
CA LEU A 160 -15.01 -6.62 -13.07
C LEU A 160 -15.70 -6.09 -14.32
N THR A 161 -16.82 -5.39 -14.11
CA THR A 161 -17.66 -4.85 -15.17
C THR A 161 -17.45 -3.36 -15.35
N ASP A 162 -17.67 -2.83 -16.55
CA ASP A 162 -17.59 -1.38 -16.80
C ASP A 162 -18.51 -0.56 -15.89
N SER A 163 -19.62 -1.14 -15.43
CA SER A 163 -20.51 -0.47 -14.47
C SER A 163 -19.83 -0.25 -13.12
N GLN A 164 -19.04 -1.21 -12.64
CA GLN A 164 -18.27 -1.07 -11.39
C GLN A 164 -17.18 -0.01 -11.54
N PHE A 165 -16.49 0.04 -12.68
CA PHE A 165 -15.52 1.09 -12.97
C PHE A 165 -16.17 2.48 -12.98
N ARG A 166 -17.30 2.64 -13.69
CA ARG A 166 -18.03 3.92 -13.75
C ARG A 166 -18.54 4.35 -12.38
N GLU A 167 -19.10 3.43 -11.61
CA GLU A 167 -19.63 3.75 -10.28
C GLU A 167 -18.50 4.15 -9.32
N TYR A 168 -17.40 3.39 -9.31
CA TYR A 168 -16.23 3.74 -8.50
C TYR A 168 -15.65 5.11 -8.87
N PHE A 169 -15.43 5.35 -10.16
CA PHE A 169 -14.93 6.65 -10.62
C PHE A 169 -15.87 7.80 -10.30
N LYS A 170 -17.19 7.61 -10.40
CA LYS A 170 -18.18 8.62 -10.04
C LYS A 170 -18.13 8.95 -8.54
N GLN A 171 -18.05 7.93 -7.68
CA GLN A 171 -18.00 8.10 -6.23
C GLN A 171 -16.70 8.75 -5.75
N HIS A 172 -15.59 8.48 -6.45
CA HIS A 172 -14.24 8.94 -6.10
C HIS A 172 -13.70 9.99 -7.09
N ARG A 173 -14.58 10.71 -7.79
CA ARG A 173 -14.19 11.56 -8.92
C ARG A 173 -13.09 12.56 -8.56
N ALA A 174 -13.26 13.30 -7.47
CA ALA A 174 -12.27 14.31 -7.07
C ALA A 174 -10.92 13.67 -6.68
N GLU A 175 -10.90 12.45 -6.17
CA GLU A 175 -9.63 11.77 -5.84
C GLU A 175 -8.90 11.28 -7.10
N LEU A 176 -9.63 11.04 -8.19
CA LEU A 176 -9.15 10.37 -9.39
C LEU A 176 -9.00 11.27 -10.61
N ASP A 177 -9.76 12.36 -10.71
CA ASP A 177 -9.81 13.18 -11.93
C ASP A 177 -8.59 14.12 -12.10
N GLY A 178 -7.58 14.00 -11.24
CA GLY A 178 -6.42 14.88 -11.21
C GLY A 178 -6.66 16.20 -10.48
N THR A 179 -7.73 16.31 -9.68
CA THR A 179 -7.94 17.45 -8.78
C THR A 179 -6.72 17.61 -7.86
N ARG A 180 -6.28 18.86 -7.71
CA ARG A 180 -5.18 19.25 -6.84
C ARG A 180 -5.70 20.10 -5.69
N LEU A 181 -5.24 19.81 -4.48
CA LEU A 181 -5.55 20.55 -3.26
C LEU A 181 -4.25 21.13 -2.69
N HIS A 182 -4.24 22.43 -2.40
CA HIS A 182 -3.21 23.00 -1.55
C HIS A 182 -3.64 22.77 -0.11
N LEU A 183 -2.91 21.93 0.60
CA LEU A 183 -3.24 21.50 1.95
C LEU A 183 -2.30 22.11 2.96
N GLU A 184 -2.84 22.43 4.12
CA GLU A 184 -2.08 22.68 5.33
C GLU A 184 -2.52 21.71 6.42
N GLN A 185 -1.65 21.44 7.38
CA GLN A 185 -1.91 20.57 8.51
C GLN A 185 -1.41 21.14 9.83
N VAL A 186 -2.08 20.74 10.91
CA VAL A 186 -1.49 20.69 12.26
C VAL A 186 -1.17 19.24 12.54
N PHE A 187 0.11 18.92 12.73
CA PHE A 187 0.56 17.57 13.01
C PHE A 187 0.97 17.42 14.49
N ARG A 188 0.58 16.30 15.09
CA ARG A 188 1.04 15.86 16.42
C ARG A 188 1.60 14.44 16.30
N PRO A 189 2.92 14.27 16.42
CA PRO A 189 3.52 12.95 16.34
C PRO A 189 3.07 12.09 17.52
N ILE A 190 2.81 10.81 17.25
CA ILE A 190 2.52 9.81 18.28
C ILE A 190 3.61 8.76 18.23
N ALA A 191 4.29 8.57 19.35
CA ALA A 191 5.36 7.57 19.45
C ALA A 191 4.85 6.16 19.10
N VAL A 192 5.70 5.39 18.41
CA VAL A 192 5.47 3.96 18.22
C VAL A 192 5.43 3.31 19.61
N GLY A 193 4.32 2.62 19.91
CA GLY A 193 4.08 2.04 21.25
C GLY A 193 3.36 2.94 22.24
N ALA A 194 2.95 4.16 21.86
CA ALA A 194 2.13 5.03 22.72
C ALA A 194 0.89 4.29 23.24
N THR A 195 0.59 4.50 24.52
CA THR A 195 -0.57 3.92 25.19
C THR A 195 -1.87 4.49 24.63
N ALA A 196 -2.99 3.77 24.83
CA ALA A 196 -4.32 4.26 24.48
C ALA A 196 -4.66 5.58 25.21
N ALA A 197 -4.17 5.75 26.44
CA ALA A 197 -4.39 6.96 27.23
C ALA A 197 -3.66 8.18 26.63
N GLU A 198 -2.40 8.02 26.22
CA GLU A 198 -1.61 9.08 25.57
C GLU A 198 -2.23 9.49 24.24
N ARG A 199 -2.60 8.51 23.40
CA ARG A 199 -3.32 8.79 22.14
C ARG A 199 -4.61 9.56 22.37
N SER A 200 -5.42 9.11 23.33
CA SER A 200 -6.69 9.76 23.67
C SER A 200 -6.49 11.18 24.23
N ALA A 201 -5.39 11.43 24.95
CA ALA A 201 -5.06 12.77 25.42
C ALA A 201 -4.69 13.71 24.27
N ALA A 202 -3.83 13.26 23.35
CA ALA A 202 -3.44 14.04 22.16
C ALA A 202 -4.63 14.31 21.23
N GLU A 203 -5.55 13.34 21.08
CA GLU A 203 -6.77 13.52 20.30
C GLU A 203 -7.72 14.56 20.93
N ARG A 204 -7.86 14.55 22.26
CA ARG A 204 -8.62 15.59 22.98
C ARG A 204 -8.00 16.98 22.81
N GLU A 205 -6.68 17.07 22.89
CA GLU A 205 -5.96 18.34 22.67
C GLU A 205 -6.23 18.89 21.26
N LEU A 206 -6.06 18.08 20.22
CA LEU A 206 -6.34 18.49 18.84
C LEU A 206 -7.83 18.82 18.62
N THR A 207 -8.74 18.13 19.30
CA THR A 207 -10.17 18.43 19.24
C THR A 207 -10.50 19.80 19.84
N LEU A 208 -9.86 20.16 20.95
CA LEU A 208 -9.98 21.48 21.56
C LEU A 208 -9.35 22.55 20.67
N LEU A 209 -8.16 22.29 20.13
CA LEU A 209 -7.47 23.20 19.21
C LEU A 209 -8.31 23.47 17.95
N ARG A 210 -8.91 22.43 17.36
CA ARG A 210 -9.85 22.58 16.25
C ARG A 210 -11.01 23.49 16.60
N SER A 211 -11.56 23.37 17.81
CA SER A 211 -12.67 24.20 18.26
C SER A 211 -12.26 25.67 18.40
N ALA A 212 -11.07 25.93 18.96
CA ALA A 212 -10.49 27.28 19.03
C ALA A 212 -10.22 27.89 17.64
N LEU A 213 -9.70 27.08 16.70
CA LEU A 213 -9.47 27.48 15.31
C LEU A 213 -10.78 27.87 14.60
N ILE A 214 -11.85 27.09 14.80
CA ILE A 214 -13.18 27.39 14.22
C ILE A 214 -13.80 28.63 14.87
N ALA A 215 -13.59 28.83 16.18
CA ALA A 215 -14.06 30.00 16.90
C ALA A 215 -13.29 31.28 16.55
N GLY A 216 -12.09 31.15 15.97
CA GLY A 216 -11.20 32.27 15.67
C GLY A 216 -10.37 32.74 16.86
N ASP A 217 -10.27 31.94 17.92
CA ASP A 217 -9.45 32.23 19.11
C ASP A 217 -7.94 32.10 18.82
N THR A 218 -7.59 31.44 17.71
CA THR A 218 -6.23 31.29 17.17
C THR A 218 -6.30 31.10 15.65
N VAL A 219 -5.19 31.30 14.94
CA VAL A 219 -5.10 31.12 13.48
C VAL A 219 -4.38 29.82 13.13
N PHE A 220 -4.72 29.25 11.97
CA PHE A 220 -4.26 27.92 11.58
C PHE A 220 -2.74 27.86 11.39
N GLU A 221 -2.16 28.91 10.81
CA GLU A 221 -0.75 29.06 10.49
C GLU A 221 0.12 29.05 11.77
N GLU A 222 -0.36 29.68 12.84
CA GLU A 222 0.30 29.67 14.15
C GLU A 222 0.27 28.27 14.78
N ALA A 223 -0.88 27.58 14.69
CA ALA A 223 -1.06 26.25 15.23
C ALA A 223 -0.27 25.17 14.46
N ALA A 224 -0.12 25.36 13.15
CA ALA A 224 0.52 24.46 12.21
C ALA A 224 2.06 24.50 12.30
N GLY A 225 2.62 25.69 12.54
CA GLY A 225 4.07 25.87 12.64
C GLY A 225 4.79 25.68 11.29
N GLN A 226 6.10 25.41 11.34
CA GLN A 226 6.95 25.40 10.14
C GLN A 226 6.67 24.24 9.16
N GLU A 227 6.19 23.10 9.67
CA GLU A 227 5.83 21.91 8.86
C GLU A 227 4.34 21.88 8.49
N GLY A 228 3.69 23.05 8.60
CA GLY A 228 2.27 23.23 8.41
C GLY A 228 1.80 23.12 6.96
N ASP A 229 2.61 23.54 6.00
CA ASP A 229 2.25 23.52 4.59
C ASP A 229 2.62 22.16 3.95
N LEU A 230 1.62 21.46 3.40
CA LEU A 230 1.79 20.21 2.66
C LEU A 230 1.91 20.43 1.14
N GLY A 231 1.78 21.67 0.67
CA GLY A 231 1.80 22.02 -0.73
C GLY A 231 0.64 21.40 -1.51
N TRP A 232 0.82 21.30 -2.83
CA TRP A 232 -0.16 20.74 -3.74
C TRP A 232 -0.18 19.21 -3.70
N GLN A 233 -1.34 18.64 -3.39
CA GLN A 233 -1.58 17.20 -3.30
C GLN A 233 -2.66 16.76 -4.30
N THR A 234 -2.52 15.56 -4.86
CA THR A 234 -3.58 14.85 -5.59
C THR A 234 -4.15 13.73 -4.71
N GLY A 235 -5.19 13.03 -5.16
CA GLY A 235 -5.69 11.84 -4.43
C GLY A 235 -4.66 10.72 -4.31
N MET A 236 -3.57 10.78 -5.08
CA MET A 236 -2.42 9.87 -5.04
C MET A 236 -1.13 10.60 -4.61
N GLY A 237 -1.27 11.71 -3.87
CA GLY A 237 -0.16 12.51 -3.37
C GLY A 237 0.67 11.78 -2.30
N ASN A 238 1.68 12.48 -1.77
CA ASN A 238 2.65 11.90 -0.84
C ASN A 238 2.21 11.98 0.63
N ALA A 239 1.14 12.72 0.94
CA ALA A 239 0.59 12.76 2.29
C ALA A 239 -0.05 11.41 2.68
N PRO A 240 -0.18 11.10 3.98
CA PRO A 240 -0.85 9.87 4.42
C PRO A 240 -2.23 9.68 3.79
N ARG A 241 -2.59 8.44 3.45
CA ARG A 241 -3.83 8.14 2.73
C ARG A 241 -5.07 8.63 3.49
N GLU A 242 -5.08 8.48 4.80
CA GLU A 242 -6.17 8.92 5.68
C GLU A 242 -6.32 10.45 5.66
N VAL A 243 -5.19 11.16 5.56
CA VAL A 243 -5.14 12.63 5.43
C VAL A 243 -5.70 13.06 4.08
N LEU A 244 -5.25 12.46 2.98
CA LEU A 244 -5.76 12.77 1.64
C LEU A 244 -7.26 12.49 1.54
N GLN A 245 -7.73 11.30 1.95
CA GLN A 245 -9.15 10.96 1.91
C GLN A 245 -10.03 11.93 2.70
N ALA A 246 -9.57 12.36 3.87
CA ALA A 246 -10.27 13.37 4.64
C ALA A 246 -10.29 14.71 3.90
N ALA A 247 -9.14 15.17 3.41
CA ALA A 247 -8.99 16.45 2.70
C ALA A 247 -9.87 16.55 1.45
N PHE A 248 -9.96 15.49 0.65
CA PHE A 248 -10.79 15.48 -0.57
C PHE A 248 -12.28 15.63 -0.28
N ARG A 249 -12.74 15.29 0.93
CA ARG A 249 -14.12 15.45 1.40
C ARG A 249 -14.42 16.82 2.00
N LEU A 250 -13.38 17.62 2.30
CA LEU A 250 -13.54 18.95 2.88
C LEU A 250 -13.96 19.98 1.82
N GLN A 251 -14.77 20.94 2.26
CA GLN A 251 -15.04 22.16 1.53
C GLN A 251 -13.88 23.17 1.72
N GLY A 252 -13.80 24.19 0.85
CA GLY A 252 -12.74 25.20 0.95
C GLY A 252 -12.74 25.90 2.31
N ASN A 253 -11.56 26.06 2.91
CA ASN A 253 -11.34 26.61 4.25
C ASN A 253 -11.97 25.82 5.42
N GLU A 254 -12.56 24.65 5.17
CA GLU A 254 -13.03 23.77 6.25
C GLU A 254 -11.82 23.10 6.94
N ILE A 255 -11.89 22.99 8.28
CA ILE A 255 -10.90 22.27 9.09
C ILE A 255 -11.45 20.87 9.41
N SER A 256 -10.68 19.85 9.07
CA SER A 256 -11.01 18.45 9.30
C SER A 256 -11.29 18.13 10.77
N LYS A 257 -11.93 16.98 11.03
CA LYS A 257 -11.81 16.33 12.34
C LYS A 257 -10.38 15.83 12.56
N VAL A 258 -10.06 15.38 13.77
CA VAL A 258 -8.77 14.72 14.03
C VAL A 258 -8.67 13.45 13.19
N ILE A 259 -7.60 13.35 12.42
CA ILE A 259 -7.29 12.22 11.55
C ILE A 259 -6.11 11.47 12.17
N SER A 260 -6.22 10.15 12.29
CA SER A 260 -5.14 9.29 12.76
C SER A 260 -4.41 8.67 11.57
N SER A 261 -3.08 8.70 11.60
CA SER A 261 -2.21 8.00 10.66
C SER A 261 -1.18 7.15 11.40
N ALA A 262 -0.36 6.39 10.67
CA ALA A 262 0.74 5.63 11.26
C ALA A 262 1.79 6.53 11.96
N HIS A 263 1.87 7.81 11.60
CA HIS A 263 2.88 8.74 12.13
C HIS A 263 2.35 9.61 13.29
N GLY A 264 1.02 9.75 13.41
CA GLY A 264 0.44 10.57 14.46
C GLY A 264 -0.96 11.07 14.12
N LEU A 265 -1.32 12.19 14.73
CA LEU A 265 -2.63 12.82 14.59
C LEU A 265 -2.53 14.11 13.78
N HIS A 266 -3.52 14.35 12.93
CA HIS A 266 -3.55 15.47 11.99
C HIS A 266 -4.87 16.24 12.09
N LEU A 267 -4.80 17.57 12.02
CA LEU A 267 -5.88 18.41 11.51
C LEU A 267 -5.46 18.93 10.15
N VAL A 268 -6.38 19.03 9.20
CA VAL A 268 -6.07 19.42 7.82
C VAL A 268 -7.05 20.50 7.37
N ARG A 269 -6.53 21.47 6.62
CA ARG A 269 -7.31 22.54 5.98
C ARG A 269 -7.01 22.56 4.49
N VAL A 270 -8.05 22.75 3.68
CA VAL A 270 -7.91 22.99 2.23
C VAL A 270 -7.84 24.49 1.98
N VAL A 271 -6.67 24.97 1.59
CA VAL A 271 -6.42 26.38 1.25
C VAL A 271 -6.97 26.69 -0.14
N GLU A 272 -6.63 25.83 -1.10
CA GLU A 272 -7.02 25.99 -2.50
C GLU A 272 -7.38 24.64 -3.13
N ARG A 273 -8.31 24.67 -4.09
CA ARG A 273 -8.73 23.50 -4.85
C ARG A 273 -8.77 23.84 -6.34
N ILE A 274 -8.02 23.08 -7.12
CA ILE A 274 -8.03 23.13 -8.59
C ILE A 274 -8.68 21.85 -9.10
N PRO A 275 -9.89 21.90 -9.67
CA PRO A 275 -10.56 20.72 -10.22
C PRO A 275 -9.75 20.04 -11.33
N GLY A 276 -9.80 18.72 -11.31
CA GLY A 276 -9.22 17.86 -12.33
C GLY A 276 -10.13 17.68 -13.55
N GLN A 277 -9.57 17.10 -14.61
CA GLN A 277 -10.27 16.83 -15.87
C GLN A 277 -10.03 15.42 -16.42
N LEU A 278 -9.25 14.58 -15.71
CA LEU A 278 -9.01 13.20 -16.13
C LEU A 278 -10.34 12.44 -16.16
N SER A 279 -10.53 11.68 -17.24
CA SER A 279 -11.65 10.78 -17.45
C SER A 279 -11.41 9.43 -16.79
N LEU A 280 -12.45 8.59 -16.71
CA LEU A 280 -12.30 7.21 -16.25
C LEU A 280 -11.26 6.44 -17.07
N GLU A 281 -11.14 6.72 -18.38
CA GLU A 281 -10.17 6.02 -19.23
C GLU A 281 -8.73 6.44 -18.93
N ASP A 282 -8.52 7.71 -18.57
CA ASP A 282 -7.19 8.20 -18.16
C ASP A 282 -6.71 7.55 -16.86
N VAL A 283 -7.64 7.16 -15.97
CA VAL A 283 -7.33 6.54 -14.67
C VAL A 283 -7.80 5.09 -14.54
N ARG A 284 -8.03 4.42 -15.66
CA ARG A 284 -8.63 3.08 -15.66
C ARG A 284 -7.76 2.06 -14.95
N THR A 285 -6.44 2.21 -15.04
CA THR A 285 -5.46 1.30 -14.41
C THR A 285 -5.49 1.43 -12.89
N GLU A 286 -5.63 2.64 -12.39
CA GLU A 286 -5.71 2.99 -10.97
C GLU A 286 -7.02 2.44 -10.39
N VAL A 287 -8.14 2.66 -11.09
CA VAL A 287 -9.44 2.09 -10.70
C VAL A 287 -9.39 0.57 -10.72
N LEU A 288 -8.79 -0.04 -11.76
CA LEU A 288 -8.60 -1.49 -11.81
C LEU A 288 -7.81 -1.99 -10.60
N SER A 289 -6.74 -1.29 -10.21
CA SER A 289 -5.94 -1.72 -9.07
C SER A 289 -6.73 -1.71 -7.77
N VAL A 290 -7.57 -0.69 -7.54
CA VAL A 290 -8.40 -0.63 -6.33
C VAL A 290 -9.49 -1.70 -6.35
N LEU A 291 -10.24 -1.79 -7.44
CA LEU A 291 -11.34 -2.77 -7.57
C LEU A 291 -10.81 -4.21 -7.53
N SER A 292 -9.63 -4.47 -8.08
CA SER A 292 -8.94 -5.76 -8.01
C SER A 292 -8.60 -6.14 -6.56
N GLY A 293 -8.25 -5.17 -5.71
CA GLY A 293 -8.04 -5.39 -4.28
C GLY A 293 -9.31 -5.69 -3.52
N GLN A 294 -10.37 -4.93 -3.77
CA GLN A 294 -11.68 -5.22 -3.17
C GLN A 294 -12.18 -6.61 -3.56
N LEU A 295 -12.05 -6.97 -4.84
CA LEU A 295 -12.39 -8.30 -5.31
C LEU A 295 -11.52 -9.39 -4.66
N TRP A 296 -10.26 -9.10 -4.36
CA TRP A 296 -9.35 -10.05 -3.69
C TRP A 296 -9.88 -10.36 -2.30
N ASP A 297 -10.20 -9.34 -1.51
CA ASP A 297 -10.71 -9.49 -0.16
C ASP A 297 -12.05 -10.24 -0.15
N GLU A 298 -12.96 -9.88 -1.06
CA GLU A 298 -14.25 -10.56 -1.21
C GLU A 298 -14.11 -12.04 -1.59
N GLU A 299 -13.20 -12.35 -2.52
CA GLU A 299 -12.94 -13.73 -2.93
C GLU A 299 -12.26 -14.50 -1.80
N LEU A 300 -11.29 -13.89 -1.12
CA LEU A 300 -10.58 -14.50 -0.01
C LEU A 300 -11.54 -14.90 1.11
N GLU A 301 -12.42 -13.98 1.53
CA GLU A 301 -13.46 -14.25 2.53
C GLU A 301 -14.41 -15.37 2.08
N ARG A 302 -14.74 -15.42 0.79
CA ARG A 302 -15.56 -16.50 0.23
C ARG A 302 -14.86 -17.84 0.30
N GLN A 303 -13.59 -17.90 -0.09
CA GLN A 303 -12.81 -19.13 -0.12
C GLN A 303 -12.46 -19.62 1.30
N ARG A 304 -12.17 -18.71 2.23
CA ARG A 304 -11.91 -18.99 3.65
C ARG A 304 -13.04 -19.79 4.31
N LYS A 305 -14.30 -19.54 3.95
CA LYS A 305 -15.47 -20.27 4.50
C LYS A 305 -15.46 -21.77 4.20
N SER A 306 -14.76 -22.20 3.15
CA SER A 306 -14.68 -23.60 2.72
C SER A 306 -13.31 -24.23 2.90
N ALA A 307 -12.27 -23.42 3.12
CA ALA A 307 -10.90 -23.89 3.26
C ALA A 307 -10.67 -24.51 4.65
N ARG A 308 -9.99 -25.66 4.70
CA ARG A 308 -9.48 -26.21 5.95
C ARG A 308 -8.13 -25.56 6.27
N ILE A 309 -8.10 -24.69 7.27
CA ILE A 309 -6.91 -23.94 7.69
C ILE A 309 -6.40 -24.50 9.01
N GLU A 310 -5.13 -24.91 9.04
CA GLU A 310 -4.43 -25.38 10.23
C GLU A 310 -3.18 -24.52 10.43
N ILE A 311 -3.14 -23.72 11.49
CA ILE A 311 -1.93 -22.97 11.86
C ILE A 311 -1.13 -23.87 12.81
N LEU A 312 0.14 -24.12 12.47
CA LEU A 312 1.02 -25.02 13.20
C LEU A 312 2.07 -24.27 14.02
N ALA A 313 2.38 -23.03 13.63
CA ALA A 313 3.27 -22.16 14.37
C ALA A 313 2.65 -21.75 15.74
N PRO A 314 3.48 -21.61 16.79
CA PRO A 314 3.03 -21.22 18.13
C PRO A 314 2.44 -19.80 18.21
#